data_AF-A0A6C0FX87-F1
#
_entry.id   AF-A0A6C0FX87-F1
#
_cell.length_a   1.000
_cell.length_b   1.000
_cell.length_c   1.000
_cell.angle_alpha   90.00
_cell.angle_beta   90.00
_cell.angle_gamma   90.00
#
_symmetry.space_group_name_H-M   'P 1'
#
loop_
_entity.id
_entity.type
_entity.pdbx_description
1 polymer ?
#
loop_
_entity_poly.entity_id
_entity_poly.type
_entity_poly.pdbx_seq_one_letter_code
_entity_poly.pdbx_strand_id
1 'polypeptide(L)' 'MKIGLNAEQLSYILLEGIDADKQISASALRDAIAKAIEKNNEQLLKDIKSLLS' A
#
# COMPACT_ATOMS: atom_id res chain seq x y z
N MET A 1 12.49 -14.74 -4.73
CA MET A 1 12.42 -13.27 -4.79
C MET A 1 11.00 -12.85 -4.43
N LYS A 2 10.78 -11.92 -3.50
CA LYS A 2 9.44 -11.37 -3.23
C LYS A 2 9.31 -10.10 -4.07
N ILE A 3 8.27 -10.06 -4.90
CA ILE A 3 7.95 -8.96 -5.82
C ILE A 3 6.78 -8.18 -5.21
N GLY A 4 6.94 -6.88 -5.04
CA GLY A 4 5.94 -6.01 -4.42
C GLY A 4 5.94 -6.05 -2.89
N LEU A 5 4.97 -5.34 -2.30
CA LEU A 5 4.73 -5.31 -0.87
C LEU A 5 4.11 -6.62 -0.38
N ASN A 6 4.53 -7.05 0.81
CA ASN A 6 3.91 -8.19 1.48
C ASN A 6 2.63 -7.76 2.23
N ALA A 7 1.88 -8.77 2.72
CA ALA A 7 0.61 -8.54 3.41
C ALA A 7 0.74 -7.64 4.65
N GLU A 8 1.81 -7.80 5.46
CA GLU A 8 2.02 -6.96 6.64
C GLU A 8 2.28 -5.49 6.27
N GLN A 9 3.05 -5.25 5.21
CA GLN A 9 3.34 -3.90 4.71
C GLN A 9 2.10 -3.22 4.15
N LEU A 10 1.25 -3.96 3.44
CA LEU A 10 -0.04 -3.46 2.96
C LEU A 10 -0.99 -3.16 4.13
N SER A 11 -1.07 -4.04 5.12
CA SER A 11 -1.87 -3.82 6.32
C SER A 11 -1.42 -2.58 7.10
N TYR A 12 -0.11 -2.35 7.21
CA TYR A 12 0.42 -1.15 7.86
C TYR A 12 -0.02 0.13 7.15
N ILE A 13 0.09 0.20 5.82
CA ILE A 13 -0.33 1.37 5.03
C ILE A 13 -1.84 1.62 5.16
N LEU A 14 -2.64 0.56 5.16
CA LEU A 14 -4.09 0.66 5.33
C LEU A 14 -4.44 1.17 6.73
N LEU A 15 -3.74 0.70 7.77
CA LEU A 15 -3.96 1.13 9.15
C LEU A 15 -3.49 2.56 9.39
N GLU A 16 -2.36 3.01 8.81
CA GLU A 16 -1.95 4.42 8.87
C GLU A 16 -2.94 5.35 8.15
N GLY A 17 -3.62 4.84 7.12
CA GLY A 17 -4.64 5.59 6.38
C GLY A 17 -5.98 5.71 7.10
N ILE A 18 -6.17 4.98 8.20
CA ILE A 18 -7.46 4.86 8.89
C ILE A 18 -7.27 5.24 10.37
N ASP A 19 -7.81 6.38 10.75
CA ASP A 19 -7.80 6.86 12.14
C ASP A 19 -8.77 6.00 12.99
N ALA A 20 -8.25 5.28 14.00
CA ALA A 20 -9.01 4.31 14.80
C ALA A 20 -10.12 4.95 15.65
N ASP A 21 -10.00 6.25 15.96
CA ASP A 21 -10.95 6.99 16.80
C ASP A 21 -12.04 7.72 15.99
N LYS A 22 -12.05 7.60 14.66
CA LYS A 22 -13.05 8.23 13.80
C LYS A 22 -13.90 7.18 13.10
N GLN A 23 -15.21 7.41 13.03
CA GLN A 23 -16.08 6.70 12.10
C GLN A 23 -15.43 6.71 10.72
N ILE A 24 -15.00 5.54 10.24
CA ILE A 24 -14.29 5.41 8.98
C ILE A 24 -15.28 5.76 7.86
N SER A 25 -15.11 6.92 7.25
CA SER A 25 -15.89 7.27 6.08
C SER A 25 -15.48 6.38 4.91
N ALA A 26 -16.43 6.09 4.01
CA ALA A 26 -16.12 5.37 2.78
C ALA A 26 -15.02 6.07 1.94
N SER A 27 -14.92 7.40 2.04
CA SER A 27 -13.84 8.17 1.42
C SER A 27 -12.46 7.89 2.04
N ALA A 28 -12.35 7.86 3.37
CA ALA A 28 -11.09 7.56 4.05
C ALA A 28 -10.59 6.13 3.72
N LEU A 29 -11.50 5.16 3.71
CA LEU A 29 -11.18 3.78 3.30
C LEU A 29 -10.71 3.72 1.84
N ARG A 30 -11.41 4.39 0.93
CA ARG A 30 -11.03 4.44 -0.49
C ARG A 30 -9.64 5.07 -0.67
N ASP A 31 -9.36 6.15 0.03
CA ASP A 31 -8.08 6.86 -0.08
C ASP A 31 -6.93 6.04 0.50
N ALA A 32 -7.16 5.30 1.60
CA ALA A 32 -6.20 4.35 2.16
C ALA A 32 -5.89 3.20 1.18
N ILE A 33 -6.93 2.63 0.54
CA ILE A 33 -6.77 1.60 -0.49
C ILE A 33 -5.98 2.13 -1.69
N ALA A 34 -6.31 3.34 -2.17
CA ALA A 34 -5.61 3.96 -3.29
C ALA A 34 -4.11 4.13 -2.99
N LYS A 35 -3.77 4.66 -1.81
CA LYS A 35 -2.38 4.78 -1.35
C LYS A 35 -1.64 3.44 -1.29
N ALA A 36 -2.31 2.39 -0.79
CA ALA A 36 -1.71 1.06 -0.73
C ALA A 36 -1.39 0.51 -2.13
N ILE A 37 -2.28 0.71 -3.10
CA ILE A 37 -2.07 0.31 -4.51
C ILE A 37 -0.90 1.10 -5.12
N GLU A 38 -0.89 2.42 -4.96
CA GLU A 38 0.19 3.28 -5.46
C GLU A 38 1.56 2.84 -4.91
N LYS A 39 1.66 2.65 -3.60
CA LYS A 39 2.89 2.19 -2.94
C LYS A 39 3.34 0.83 -3.41
N ASN A 40 2.41 -0.10 -3.63
CA ASN A 40 2.73 -1.41 -4.16
C ASN A 40 3.27 -1.32 -5.59
N ASN A 41 2.64 -0.51 -6.44
CA ASN A 41 3.08 -0.32 -7.83
C ASN A 41 4.47 0.34 -7.91
N GLU A 42 4.76 1.32 -7.04
CA GLU A 42 6.10 1.91 -6.91
C GLU A 42 7.15 0.85 -6.57
N GLN A 43 6.84 -0.07 -5.65
CA GLN A 43 7.76 -1.15 -5.26
C GLN A 43 7.94 -2.17 -6.39
N LEU A 44 6.85 -2.59 -7.04
CA LEU A 44 6.89 -3.49 -8.21
C LEU A 44 7.79 -2.93 -9.31
N LEU A 45 7.67 -1.63 -9.60
CA LEU A 45 8.50 -0.98 -10.61
C LEU A 45 9.98 -1.00 -10.23
N LYS A 46 10.32 -0.79 -8.95
CA LYS A 46 11.70 -0.90 -8.45
C LYS A 46 12.24 -2.32 -8.60
N ASP A 47 11.44 -3.31 -8.22
CA ASP A 47 11.83 -4.73 -8.29
C ASP A 47 12.09 -5.16 -9.74
N ILE A 48 11.21 -4.76 -10.68
CA ILE A 48 11.37 -5.02 -12.12
C ILE A 48 12.66 -4.37 -12.65
N LYS A 49 12.94 -3.12 -12.29
CA LYS A 49 14.17 -2.44 -12.71
C LYS A 49 15.41 -3.15 -12.18
N SER A 50 15.39 -3.61 -10.92
CA SER A 50 16.50 -4.35 -10.32
C SER A 50 16.77 -5.70 -10.99
N LEU A 51 15.76 -6.32 -11.60
CA LEU A 51 15.93 -7.57 -12.35
C LEU A 51 16.59 -7.37 -13.73
N LEU A 52 16.41 -6.18 -14.31
CA LEU A 52 16.91 -5.83 -15.64
C LEU A 52 18.30 -5.18 -15.59
N SER A 53 18.82 -4.93 -14.39
CA SER A 53 20.14 -4.32 -14.12
C SER A 53 21.15 -5.40 -13.76
#